data_AF-A0A8I1FTU0-F1
#
_entry.id   AF-A0A8I1FTU0-F1
#
_cell.length_a   1.000
_cell.length_b   1.000
_cell.length_c   1.000
_cell.angle_alpha   90.00
_cell.angle_beta   90.00
_cell.angle_gamma   90.00
#
_symmetry.space_group_name_H-M   'P 1'
#
loop_
_entity.id
_entity.type
_entity.pdbx_description
1 polymer ?
#
loop_
_entity_poly.entity_id
_entity_poly.type
_entity_poly.pdbx_seq_one_letter_code
_entity_poly.pdbx_strand_id
1 'polypeptide(L)'
;MKHSLSDRRIAGITIRVQQWIDSLVAGQALNEGVETLYGLLLAKRTAFAPGGIASAGFSRTQQLLCKVNLDLHERIEFGLNDSDPYQRMGALLLIGWLSGIVSPAEIVYLGRHYHCVHRTLPPSPQQLGRLVALALSAEEVMVVREKLVNLREISSTMMSNFLEGFGEAASRSLRSNRPKR
;
A
#
# COMPACT_ATOMS: atom_id res chain seq x y z
N MET A 1 10.14 23.76 -17.50
CA MET A 1 11.37 23.33 -16.80
C MET A 1 11.15 22.80 -15.37
N LYS A 2 10.41 23.48 -14.48
CA LYS A 2 10.18 23.01 -13.08
C LYS A 2 9.58 21.60 -12.94
N HIS A 3 8.61 21.23 -13.78
CA HIS A 3 8.00 19.89 -13.76
C HIS A 3 9.02 18.75 -14.01
N SER A 4 9.99 18.97 -14.91
CA SER A 4 10.98 17.92 -15.26
C SER A 4 11.96 17.57 -14.13
N LEU A 5 12.26 18.51 -13.24
CA LEU A 5 13.17 18.27 -12.10
C LEU A 5 12.45 17.59 -10.95
N SER A 6 11.19 17.98 -10.70
CA SER A 6 10.32 17.27 -9.78
C SER A 6 10.22 15.82 -10.25
N ASP A 7 9.69 15.57 -11.44
CA ASP A 7 9.42 14.21 -11.94
C ASP A 7 10.66 13.28 -11.86
N ARG A 8 11.86 13.82 -12.06
CA ARG A 8 13.14 13.09 -11.86
C ARG A 8 13.38 12.64 -10.43
N ARG A 9 13.00 13.43 -9.42
CA ARG A 9 13.22 13.10 -8.01
C ARG A 9 12.29 11.99 -7.52
N ILE A 10 11.02 12.02 -7.88
CA ILE A 10 10.11 10.92 -7.51
C ILE A 10 10.42 9.64 -8.30
N ALA A 11 10.85 9.78 -9.57
CA ALA A 11 11.39 8.66 -10.33
C ALA A 11 12.65 8.08 -9.66
N GLY A 12 13.60 8.92 -9.24
CA GLY A 12 14.79 8.46 -8.51
C GLY A 12 14.46 7.73 -7.21
N ILE A 13 13.51 8.24 -6.43
CA ILE A 13 13.02 7.58 -5.21
C ILE A 13 12.42 6.20 -5.55
N THR A 14 11.54 6.13 -6.54
CA THR A 14 10.87 4.87 -6.90
C THR A 14 11.84 3.84 -7.49
N ILE A 15 12.83 4.27 -8.27
CA ILE A 15 13.90 3.39 -8.76
C ILE A 15 14.70 2.81 -7.59
N ARG A 16 15.08 3.61 -6.58
CA ARG A 16 15.81 3.09 -5.41
C ARG A 16 14.99 2.06 -4.63
N VAL A 17 13.69 2.31 -4.45
CA VAL A 17 12.80 1.35 -3.77
C VAL A 17 12.65 0.09 -4.61
N GLN A 18 12.45 0.21 -5.92
CA GLN A 18 12.36 -0.95 -6.81
C GLN A 18 13.63 -1.80 -6.77
N GLN A 19 14.80 -1.17 -6.86
CA GLN A 19 16.09 -1.86 -6.75
C GLN A 19 16.26 -2.61 -5.41
N TRP A 20 15.75 -2.04 -4.31
CA TRP A 20 15.73 -2.74 -3.04
C TRP A 20 14.79 -3.95 -3.06
N ILE A 21 13.58 -3.82 -3.62
CA ILE A 21 12.64 -4.95 -3.77
C ILE A 21 13.29 -6.04 -4.63
N ASP A 22 13.88 -5.67 -5.76
CA ASP A 22 14.55 -6.59 -6.68
C ASP A 22 15.78 -7.28 -6.06
N SER A 23 16.34 -6.71 -4.99
CA SER A 23 17.44 -7.33 -4.23
C SER A 23 16.97 -8.35 -3.19
N LEU A 24 15.67 -8.42 -2.91
CA LEU A 24 15.09 -9.44 -2.04
C LEU A 24 15.09 -10.79 -2.76
N VAL A 25 15.35 -11.86 -2.00
CA VAL A 25 15.37 -13.21 -2.57
C VAL A 25 13.93 -13.68 -2.81
N ALA A 26 13.61 -13.99 -4.07
CA ALA A 26 12.30 -14.52 -4.44
C ALA A 26 11.94 -15.79 -3.65
N GLY A 27 10.69 -15.89 -3.19
CA GLY A 27 10.20 -16.99 -2.37
C GLY A 27 10.66 -16.98 -0.91
N GLN A 28 11.42 -15.97 -0.46
CA GLN A 28 11.62 -15.75 0.98
C GLN A 28 10.43 -15.02 1.60
N ALA A 29 10.21 -15.31 2.89
CA ALA A 29 9.12 -14.77 3.69
C ALA A 29 9.01 -13.24 3.57
N LEU A 30 10.13 -12.52 3.69
CA LEU A 30 10.16 -11.06 3.52
C LEU A 30 9.68 -10.61 2.14
N ASN A 31 10.16 -11.25 1.07
CA ASN A 31 9.75 -10.91 -0.29
C ASN A 31 8.25 -11.12 -0.48
N GLU A 32 7.70 -12.24 0.00
CA GLU A 32 6.25 -12.51 -0.05
C GLU A 32 5.45 -11.44 0.71
N GLY A 33 5.96 -10.98 1.85
CA GLY A 33 5.33 -9.90 2.63
C GLY A 33 5.32 -8.57 1.85
N VAL A 34 6.42 -8.24 1.18
CA VAL A 34 6.56 -7.02 0.36
C VAL A 34 5.66 -7.09 -0.88
N GLU A 35 5.65 -8.22 -1.59
CA GLU A 35 4.78 -8.46 -2.75
C GLU A 35 3.30 -8.38 -2.34
N THR A 36 2.94 -8.97 -1.21
CA THR A 36 1.58 -8.89 -0.66
C THR A 36 1.19 -7.45 -0.38
N LEU A 37 2.05 -6.68 0.30
CA LEU A 37 1.80 -5.26 0.56
C LEU A 37 1.66 -4.46 -0.75
N TYR A 38 2.53 -4.71 -1.72
CA TYR A 38 2.46 -4.05 -3.02
C TYR A 38 1.14 -4.34 -3.75
N GLY A 39 0.74 -5.61 -3.80
CA GLY A 39 -0.54 -6.02 -4.37
C GLY A 39 -1.74 -5.38 -3.67
N LEU A 40 -1.74 -5.36 -2.33
CA LEU A 40 -2.81 -4.73 -1.55
C LEU A 40 -2.93 -3.22 -1.81
N LEU A 41 -1.80 -2.53 -1.97
CA LEU A 41 -1.80 -1.09 -2.29
C LEU A 41 -2.37 -0.80 -3.67
N LEU A 42 -2.23 -1.75 -4.62
CA LEU A 42 -2.70 -1.62 -5.99
C LEU A 42 -4.05 -2.29 -6.27
N ALA A 43 -4.61 -3.03 -5.31
CA ALA A 43 -5.86 -3.79 -5.48
C ALA A 43 -6.96 -2.93 -6.11
N LYS A 44 -7.63 -3.47 -7.13
CA LYS A 44 -8.66 -2.74 -7.88
C LYS A 44 -9.88 -2.48 -7.00
N ARG A 45 -10.43 -1.27 -7.10
CA ARG A 45 -11.72 -0.94 -6.50
C ARG A 45 -12.86 -1.62 -7.27
N THR A 46 -13.74 -2.30 -6.55
CA THR A 46 -14.99 -2.85 -7.10
C THR A 46 -16.20 -2.13 -6.50
N ALA A 47 -17.39 -2.45 -7.00
CA ALA A 47 -18.65 -2.01 -6.41
C ALA A 47 -18.86 -2.56 -4.98
N PHE A 48 -18.17 -3.65 -4.62
CA PHE A 48 -18.38 -4.42 -3.40
C PHE A 48 -17.24 -4.25 -2.38
N ALA A 49 -16.05 -3.88 -2.86
CA ALA A 49 -14.87 -3.72 -2.02
C ALA A 49 -14.06 -2.48 -2.41
N PRO A 50 -13.53 -1.73 -1.43
CA PRO A 50 -12.64 -0.60 -1.71
C PRO A 50 -11.36 -1.07 -2.40
N GLY A 51 -10.74 -0.16 -3.15
CA GLY A 51 -9.44 -0.40 -3.76
C GLY A 51 -8.30 -0.10 -2.80
N GLY A 52 -7.11 -0.56 -3.16
CA GLY A 52 -5.87 -0.24 -2.47
C GLY A 52 -5.58 1.27 -2.48
N ILE A 53 -4.86 1.75 -1.47
CA ILE A 53 -4.62 3.19 -1.25
C ILE A 53 -3.86 3.82 -2.43
N ALA A 54 -2.89 3.10 -3.00
CA ALA A 54 -2.15 3.59 -4.15
C ALA A 54 -3.04 3.68 -5.40
N SER A 55 -3.78 2.61 -5.67
CA SER A 55 -4.76 2.56 -6.76
C SER A 55 -5.84 3.65 -6.65
N ALA A 56 -6.40 3.86 -5.45
CA ALA A 56 -7.49 4.81 -5.24
C ALA A 56 -7.04 6.28 -5.28
N GLY A 57 -5.85 6.59 -4.78
CA GLY A 57 -5.45 7.97 -4.54
C GLY A 57 -4.31 8.51 -5.41
N PHE A 58 -3.38 7.67 -5.86
CA PHE A 58 -2.25 8.10 -6.69
C PHE A 58 -2.59 8.03 -8.19
N SER A 59 -3.70 8.65 -8.62
CA SER A 59 -4.06 8.74 -10.04
C SER A 59 -4.37 10.17 -10.46
N ARG A 60 -4.13 10.49 -11.73
CA ARG A 60 -4.54 11.77 -12.33
C ARG A 60 -5.97 11.76 -12.82
N THR A 61 -6.57 10.58 -12.96
CA THR A 61 -7.92 10.39 -13.51
C THR A 61 -8.84 9.77 -12.46
N GLN A 62 -10.15 9.93 -12.67
CA GLN A 62 -11.14 9.27 -11.83
C GLN A 62 -11.08 7.76 -12.07
N GLN A 63 -10.93 6.98 -10.99
CA GLN A 63 -10.84 5.54 -11.08
C GLN A 63 -12.17 4.93 -11.52
N LEU A 64 -12.14 4.15 -12.59
CA LEU A 64 -13.28 3.39 -13.06
C LEU A 64 -13.63 2.31 -12.05
N LEU A 65 -14.91 2.26 -11.69
CA LEU A 65 -15.46 1.27 -10.78
C LEU A 65 -15.62 -0.06 -11.52
N CYS A 66 -14.96 -1.12 -11.05
CA CYS A 66 -15.25 -2.47 -11.53
C CYS A 66 -16.61 -2.93 -10.96
N LYS A 67 -17.57 -3.24 -11.85
CA LYS A 67 -18.91 -3.69 -11.45
C LYS A 67 -18.99 -5.19 -11.14
N VAL A 68 -17.90 -5.92 -11.39
CA VAL A 68 -17.81 -7.36 -11.11
C VAL A 68 -17.45 -7.56 -9.65
N ASN A 69 -18.08 -8.55 -9.01
CA ASN A 69 -17.68 -8.98 -7.69
C ASN A 69 -16.43 -9.86 -7.84
N LEU A 70 -15.28 -9.30 -7.47
CA LEU A 70 -13.98 -9.97 -7.53
C LEU A 70 -13.49 -10.24 -6.11
N ASP A 71 -12.91 -11.41 -5.89
CA ASP A 71 -12.25 -11.72 -4.63
C ASP A 71 -10.95 -10.92 -4.45
N LEU A 72 -10.29 -11.03 -3.30
CA LEU A 72 -9.05 -10.29 -3.05
C LEU A 72 -7.95 -10.61 -4.07
N HIS A 73 -7.77 -11.87 -4.44
CA HIS A 73 -6.72 -12.29 -5.34
C HIS A 73 -6.94 -11.70 -6.74
N GLU A 74 -8.16 -11.81 -7.25
CA GLU A 74 -8.57 -11.22 -8.52
C GLU A 74 -8.45 -9.69 -8.51
N ARG A 75 -8.82 -9.02 -7.40
CA ARG A 75 -8.64 -7.57 -7.26
C ARG A 75 -7.17 -7.17 -7.30
N ILE A 76 -6.29 -7.95 -6.67
CA ILE A 76 -4.85 -7.72 -6.70
C ILE A 76 -4.32 -7.93 -8.11
N GLU A 77 -4.63 -9.05 -8.76
CA GLU A 77 -4.17 -9.36 -10.12
C GLU A 77 -4.64 -8.29 -11.12
N PHE A 78 -5.92 -7.91 -11.07
CA PHE A 78 -6.45 -6.81 -11.88
C PHE A 78 -5.66 -5.53 -11.61
N GLY A 79 -5.50 -5.18 -10.32
CA GLY A 79 -4.76 -4.00 -9.90
C GLY A 79 -3.34 -3.97 -10.45
N LEU A 80 -2.60 -5.06 -10.37
CA LEU A 80 -1.24 -5.18 -10.89
C LEU A 80 -1.19 -4.95 -12.41
N ASN A 81 -2.16 -5.50 -13.15
CA ASN A 81 -2.21 -5.41 -14.61
C ASN A 81 -2.69 -4.04 -15.13
N ASP A 82 -3.64 -3.41 -14.44
CA ASP A 82 -4.31 -2.18 -14.90
C ASP A 82 -3.75 -0.89 -14.27
N SER A 83 -2.90 -0.99 -13.24
CA SER A 83 -2.40 0.19 -12.54
C SER A 83 -1.53 1.08 -13.43
N ASP A 84 -1.89 2.35 -13.49
CA ASP A 84 -1.14 3.40 -14.18
C ASP A 84 0.23 3.67 -13.48
N PRO A 85 1.18 4.33 -14.18
CA PRO A 85 2.49 4.59 -13.61
C PRO A 85 2.49 5.40 -12.30
N TYR A 86 1.51 6.30 -12.09
CA TYR A 86 1.42 7.08 -10.85
C TYR A 86 0.95 6.21 -9.68
N GLN A 87 0.05 5.27 -9.92
CA GLN A 87 -0.41 4.33 -8.90
C GLN A 87 0.73 3.42 -8.45
N ARG A 88 1.47 2.84 -9.41
CA ARG A 88 2.65 2.02 -9.12
C ARG A 88 3.72 2.82 -8.36
N MET A 89 3.96 4.05 -8.80
CA MET A 89 4.87 4.99 -8.11
C MET A 89 4.42 5.29 -6.68
N GLY A 90 3.11 5.47 -6.46
CA GLY A 90 2.52 5.66 -5.14
C GLY A 90 2.70 4.46 -4.23
N ALA A 91 2.49 3.23 -4.75
CA ALA A 91 2.71 2.01 -4.00
C ALA A 91 4.18 1.86 -3.57
N LEU A 92 5.11 2.09 -4.50
CA LEU A 92 6.55 2.10 -4.20
C LEU A 92 6.92 3.17 -3.18
N LEU A 93 6.33 4.37 -3.27
CA LEU A 93 6.58 5.44 -2.30
C LEU A 93 6.14 5.03 -0.88
N LEU A 94 4.95 4.42 -0.76
CA LEU A 94 4.44 3.95 0.53
C LEU A 94 5.32 2.82 1.11
N ILE A 95 5.73 1.84 0.30
CA ILE A 95 6.65 0.78 0.73
C ILE A 95 8.01 1.38 1.13
N GLY A 96 8.54 2.29 0.33
CA GLY A 96 9.79 2.99 0.62
C GLY A 96 9.76 3.80 1.90
N TRP A 97 8.63 4.44 2.19
CA TRP A 97 8.40 5.15 3.45
C TRP A 97 8.36 4.19 4.65
N LEU A 98 7.62 3.08 4.53
CA LEU A 98 7.51 2.08 5.60
C LEU A 98 8.85 1.38 5.86
N SER A 99 9.60 1.07 4.81
CA SER A 99 10.91 0.40 4.92
C SER A 99 12.04 1.31 5.39
N GLY A 100 11.83 2.64 5.42
CA GLY A 100 12.85 3.61 5.80
C GLY A 100 13.82 3.98 4.68
N ILE A 101 13.64 3.43 3.47
CA ILE A 101 14.42 3.78 2.27
C ILE A 101 14.15 5.22 1.83
N VAL A 102 12.91 5.69 2.06
CA VAL A 102 12.51 7.06 1.80
C VAL A 102 12.44 7.79 3.13
N SER A 103 13.30 8.80 3.28
CA SER A 103 13.40 9.56 4.51
C SER A 103 12.13 10.40 4.77
N PRO A 104 11.81 10.72 6.04
CA PRO A 104 10.70 11.62 6.35
C PRO A 104 10.82 13.00 5.67
N ALA A 105 12.05 13.51 5.50
CA ALA A 105 12.30 14.77 4.80
C ALA A 105 11.93 14.69 3.31
N GLU A 106 12.22 13.57 2.65
CA GLU A 106 11.80 13.34 1.26
C GLU A 106 10.28 13.25 1.15
N ILE A 107 9.62 12.57 2.09
CA ILE A 107 8.16 12.49 2.16
C ILE A 107 7.52 13.89 2.31
N VAL A 108 8.03 14.71 3.23
CA VAL A 108 7.57 16.09 3.42
C VAL A 108 7.81 16.93 2.16
N TYR A 109 8.97 16.78 1.52
CA TYR A 109 9.27 17.46 0.26
C TYR A 109 8.26 17.07 -0.82
N LEU A 110 8.01 15.77 -1.01
CA LEU A 110 7.07 15.28 -2.00
C LEU A 110 5.64 15.75 -1.71
N GLY A 111 5.20 15.71 -0.45
CA GLY A 111 3.88 16.20 -0.03
C GLY A 111 3.67 17.70 -0.27
N ARG A 112 4.74 18.50 -0.42
CA ARG A 112 4.64 19.93 -0.77
C ARG A 112 4.63 20.19 -2.28
N HIS A 113 5.22 19.29 -3.07
CA HIS A 113 5.46 19.52 -4.50
C HIS A 113 4.61 18.63 -5.41
N TYR A 114 3.95 17.61 -4.87
CA TYR A 114 3.11 16.67 -5.62
C TYR A 114 1.72 16.59 -5.02
N HIS A 115 0.75 17.06 -5.78
CA HIS A 115 -0.65 17.07 -5.35
C HIS A 115 -1.19 15.66 -5.02
N CYS A 116 -0.81 14.63 -5.78
CA CYS A 116 -1.20 13.25 -5.50
C CYS A 116 -0.60 12.72 -4.19
N VAL A 117 0.65 13.07 -3.87
CA VAL A 117 1.27 12.70 -2.59
C VAL A 117 0.59 13.42 -1.44
N HIS A 118 0.41 14.75 -1.58
CA HIS A 118 -0.23 15.59 -0.56
C HIS A 118 -1.60 15.06 -0.14
N ARG A 119 -2.45 14.72 -1.11
CA ARG A 119 -3.84 14.33 -0.87
C ARG A 119 -4.02 12.87 -0.45
N THR A 120 -3.08 11.99 -0.77
CA THR A 120 -3.25 10.53 -0.64
C THR A 120 -2.40 9.93 0.46
N LEU A 121 -1.23 10.49 0.73
CA LEU A 121 -0.36 9.98 1.77
C LEU A 121 -1.09 10.02 3.13
N PRO A 122 -1.24 8.89 3.83
CA PRO A 122 -1.84 8.88 5.16
C PRO A 122 -0.98 9.69 6.15
N PRO A 123 -1.60 10.31 7.18
CA PRO A 123 -0.90 11.15 8.14
C PRO A 123 0.12 10.39 9.00
N SER A 124 -0.01 9.06 9.11
CA SER A 124 0.93 8.20 9.82
C SER A 124 0.94 6.77 9.24
N PRO A 125 2.03 6.00 9.47
CA PRO A 125 2.08 4.59 9.10
C PRO A 125 0.97 3.76 9.77
N GLN A 126 0.64 4.05 11.03
CA GLN A 126 -0.47 3.42 11.74
C GLN A 126 -1.79 3.62 10.99
N GLN A 127 -2.04 4.85 10.51
CA GLN A 127 -3.26 5.15 9.77
C GLN A 127 -3.30 4.41 8.43
N LEU A 128 -2.16 4.27 7.75
CA LEU A 128 -2.06 3.43 6.56
C LEU A 128 -2.43 1.97 6.87
N GLY A 129 -1.89 1.40 7.96
CA GLY A 129 -2.20 0.04 8.38
C GLY A 129 -3.69 -0.16 8.64
N ARG A 130 -4.33 0.79 9.32
CA ARG A 130 -5.79 0.78 9.54
C ARG A 130 -6.58 0.84 8.24
N LEU A 131 -6.18 1.71 7.31
CA LEU A 131 -6.84 1.85 6.01
C LEU A 131 -6.72 0.58 5.18
N VAL A 132 -5.56 -0.09 5.18
CA VAL A 132 -5.38 -1.38 4.51
C VAL A 132 -6.29 -2.45 5.13
N ALA A 133 -6.34 -2.54 6.46
CA ALA A 133 -7.22 -3.51 7.12
C ALA A 133 -8.71 -3.26 6.87
N LEU A 134 -9.13 -1.99 6.82
CA LEU A 134 -10.51 -1.61 6.49
C LEU A 134 -10.89 -1.89 5.03
N ALA A 135 -9.89 -2.08 4.16
CA ALA A 135 -10.12 -2.42 2.76
C ALA A 135 -10.40 -3.91 2.52
N LEU A 136 -10.36 -4.71 3.58
CA LEU A 136 -10.44 -6.16 3.55
C LEU A 136 -11.65 -6.68 4.32
N SER A 137 -12.22 -7.79 3.87
CA SER A 137 -13.17 -8.58 4.65
C SER A 137 -12.48 -9.24 5.86
N ALA A 138 -13.26 -9.77 6.80
CA ALA A 138 -12.69 -10.46 7.97
C ALA A 138 -11.88 -11.71 7.57
N GLU A 139 -12.35 -12.45 6.56
CA GLU A 139 -11.69 -13.63 6.00
C GLU A 139 -10.40 -13.24 5.28
N GLU A 140 -10.46 -12.17 4.47
CA GLU A 140 -9.29 -11.63 3.77
C GLU A 140 -8.21 -11.13 4.75
N VAL A 141 -8.62 -10.48 5.84
CA VAL A 141 -7.72 -10.04 6.91
C VAL A 141 -6.93 -11.22 7.49
N MET A 142 -7.56 -12.38 7.69
CA MET A 142 -6.87 -13.55 8.24
C MET A 142 -5.74 -14.02 7.32
N VAL A 143 -6.02 -14.17 6.02
CA VAL A 143 -5.04 -14.61 5.03
C VAL A 143 -3.90 -13.58 4.87
N VAL A 144 -4.26 -12.30 4.81
CA VAL A 144 -3.28 -11.22 4.62
C VAL A 144 -2.36 -11.07 5.84
N ARG A 145 -2.89 -11.25 7.05
CA ARG A 145 -2.12 -11.09 8.28
C ARG A 145 -0.92 -12.03 8.35
N GLU A 146 -1.08 -13.27 7.89
CA GLU A 146 0.00 -14.26 7.86
C GLU A 146 1.15 -13.82 6.96
N LYS A 147 0.85 -13.20 5.81
CA LYS A 147 1.89 -12.71 4.89
C LYS A 147 2.54 -11.42 5.37
N LEU A 148 1.75 -10.49 5.92
CA LEU A 148 2.27 -9.22 6.42
C LEU A 148 3.12 -9.36 7.68
N VAL A 149 3.03 -10.47 8.43
CA VAL A 149 3.89 -10.70 9.60
C VAL A 149 5.37 -10.74 9.22
N ASN A 150 5.69 -11.18 7.99
CA ASN A 150 7.05 -11.29 7.49
C ASN A 150 7.72 -9.91 7.33
N LEU A 151 6.95 -8.83 7.21
CA LEU A 151 7.46 -7.47 7.14
C LEU A 151 8.13 -7.02 8.45
N ARG A 152 7.98 -7.77 9.56
CA ARG A 152 8.69 -7.50 10.82
C ARG A 152 10.21 -7.63 10.71
N GLU A 153 10.70 -8.34 9.69
CA GLU A 153 12.14 -8.44 9.43
C GLU A 153 12.74 -7.09 8.98
N ILE A 154 11.90 -6.17 8.52
CA ILE A 154 12.33 -4.81 8.20
C ILE A 154 12.48 -4.03 9.50
N SER A 155 13.73 -3.74 9.86
CA SER A 155 14.08 -2.94 11.04
C SER A 155 13.77 -1.44 10.85
N SER A 156 12.50 -1.09 10.74
CA SER A 156 11.99 0.26 10.60
C SER A 156 10.84 0.53 11.56
N THR A 157 10.93 1.60 12.36
CA THR A 157 9.84 2.07 13.22
C THR A 157 8.57 2.35 12.42
N MET A 158 8.69 2.84 11.17
CA MET A 158 7.54 3.09 10.31
C MET A 158 6.82 1.78 9.94
N MET A 159 7.56 0.70 9.67
CA MET A 159 6.99 -0.61 9.38
C MET A 159 6.30 -1.20 10.62
N SER A 160 6.95 -1.17 11.79
CA SER A 160 6.36 -1.63 13.05
C SER A 160 5.04 -0.92 13.35
N ASN A 161 5.03 0.40 13.19
CA ASN A 161 3.86 1.25 13.36
C ASN A 161 2.73 0.90 12.38
N PHE A 162 3.05 0.61 11.13
CA PHE A 162 2.08 0.14 10.14
C PHE A 162 1.45 -1.20 10.56
N LEU A 163 2.27 -2.17 10.97
CA LEU A 163 1.81 -3.49 11.39
C LEU A 163 0.94 -3.44 12.66
N GLU A 164 1.27 -2.55 13.60
CA GLU A 164 0.43 -2.27 14.77
C GLU A 164 -0.94 -1.73 14.34
N GLY A 165 -0.97 -0.69 13.51
CA GLY A 165 -2.22 -0.11 13.02
C GLY A 165 -3.09 -1.11 12.24
N PHE A 166 -2.47 -1.96 11.42
CA PHE A 166 -3.15 -3.05 10.73
C PHE A 166 -3.74 -4.06 11.74
N GLY A 167 -2.94 -4.51 12.71
CA GLY A 167 -3.35 -5.49 13.72
C GLY A 167 -4.51 -5.01 14.61
N GLU A 168 -4.50 -3.74 15.01
CA GLU A 168 -5.59 -3.11 15.77
C GLU A 168 -6.92 -3.14 15.00
N ALA A 169 -6.89 -2.71 13.73
CA ALA A 169 -8.08 -2.65 12.89
C ALA A 169 -8.59 -4.05 12.53
N ALA A 170 -7.69 -4.97 12.19
CA ALA A 170 -7.97 -6.37 11.96
C ALA A 170 -8.71 -7.01 13.15
N SER A 171 -8.22 -6.76 14.37
CA SER A 171 -8.82 -7.30 15.60
C SER A 171 -10.23 -6.74 15.86
N ARG A 172 -10.50 -5.48 15.48
CA ARG A 172 -11.83 -4.88 15.60
C ARG A 172 -12.81 -5.47 14.58
N SER A 173 -12.38 -5.65 13.33
CA SER A 173 -13.18 -6.27 12.26
C SER A 173 -13.65 -7.67 12.68
N LEU A 174 -12.72 -8.50 13.19
CA LEU A 174 -13.01 -9.85 13.67
C LEU A 174 -13.96 -9.90 14.89
N ARG A 175 -13.97 -8.86 15.74
CA ARG A 175 -14.90 -8.76 16.88
C ARG A 175 -16.30 -8.35 16.46
N SER A 176 -16.43 -7.50 15.43
CA SER A 176 -17.72 -7.01 14.93
C SER A 176 -18.57 -8.11 14.29
N ASN A 177 -17.93 -9.14 13.71
CA ASN A 177 -18.60 -10.27 13.07
C ASN A 177 -18.96 -11.42 14.04
N ARG A 178 -18.74 -11.26 15.35
CA ARG A 178 -19.27 -12.23 16.32
C ARG A 178 -20.79 -12.06 16.41
N PRO A 179 -21.58 -13.14 16.25
CA PRO A 179 -23.02 -13.05 16.45
C PRO A 179 -23.30 -12.56 17.88
N LYS A 180 -24.14 -11.53 18.00
CA LYS A 180 -24.68 -11.15 19.31
C LYS A 180 -25.46 -12.36 19.83
N ARG A 181 -25.03 -12.90 20.97
CA ARG A 181 -25.79 -13.91 21.71
C ARG A 181 -27.09 -13.33 22.22
#